data_AF-G4WRZ8-F1
#
_entry.id   AF-G4WRZ8-F1
#
_cell.length_a   1.000
_cell.length_b   1.000
_cell.length_c   1.000
_cell.angle_alpha   90.00
_cell.angle_beta   90.00
_cell.angle_gamma   90.00
#
_symmetry.space_group_name_H-M   'P 1'
#
loop_
_entity.id
_entity.type
_entity.pdbx_description
1 polymer ?
#
loop_
_entity_poly.entity_id
_entity_poly.type
_entity_poly.pdbx_seq_one_letter_code
_entity_poly.pdbx_strand_id
1 'polypeptide(L)'
;MLSTLLSASFAIILSTMIMLAGWVLSKRAISDREKNSPFECGFDPIKSARLPFSLRFFLLAIIFLIFDVEIVLLFPVLVSMASSFSLSALVGAFIFLVILVIGLFHEWNEGSLDWAQ
;
A
#
# COMPACT_ATOMS: atom_id res chain seq x y z
N MET A 1 7.73 -22.53 -4.11
CA MET A 1 8.91 -21.69 -3.77
C MET A 1 9.88 -21.53 -4.93
N LEU A 2 10.40 -22.60 -5.54
CA LEU A 2 11.29 -22.45 -6.70
C LEU A 2 10.56 -21.86 -7.93
N SER A 3 9.34 -22.33 -8.21
CA SER A 3 8.49 -21.79 -9.29
C SER A 3 8.16 -20.30 -9.13
N THR A 4 7.89 -19.86 -7.90
CA THR A 4 7.58 -18.47 -7.57
C THR A 4 8.80 -17.56 -7.68
N LEU A 5 9.99 -18.07 -7.35
CA LEU A 5 11.25 -17.33 -7.54
C LEU A 5 11.58 -17.19 -9.04
N LEU A 6 11.37 -18.26 -9.81
CA LEU A 6 11.59 -18.25 -11.25
C LEU A 6 10.65 -17.25 -11.95
N SER A 7 9.36 -17.24 -11.64
CA SER A 7 8.41 -16.30 -12.24
C SER A 7 8.73 -14.83 -11.87
N ALA A 8 9.10 -14.56 -10.62
CA ALA A 8 9.50 -13.21 -10.19
C ALA A 8 10.77 -12.73 -10.92
N SER A 9 11.78 -13.59 -11.03
CA SER A 9 13.02 -13.26 -11.75
C SER A 9 12.75 -12.98 -13.24
N PHE A 10 11.88 -13.78 -13.87
CA PHE A 10 11.50 -13.58 -15.26
C PHE A 10 10.79 -12.24 -15.48
N ALA A 11 9.88 -11.86 -14.57
CA ALA A 11 9.17 -10.57 -14.65
C ALA A 11 10.13 -9.37 -14.60
N ILE A 12 11.15 -9.42 -13.73
CA ILE A 12 12.17 -8.36 -13.60
C ILE A 12 13.06 -8.32 -14.86
N ILE A 13 13.46 -9.48 -15.37
CA ILE A 13 14.28 -9.56 -16.60
C ILE A 13 13.49 -9.02 -17.80
N LEU A 14 12.21 -9.38 -17.93
CA LEU A 14 11.39 -8.94 -19.04
C LEU A 14 11.14 -7.42 -19.00
N SER A 15 10.82 -6.86 -17.84
CA SER A 15 10.59 -5.41 -17.70
C SER A 15 11.85 -4.58 -18.00
N THR A 16 13.01 -5.05 -17.53
CA THR A 16 14.30 -4.41 -17.81
C THR A 16 14.70 -4.52 -19.29
N MET A 17 14.45 -5.67 -19.94
CA MET A 17 14.69 -5.84 -21.37
C MET A 17 13.82 -4.92 -22.22
N ILE A 18 12.54 -4.77 -21.88
CA ILE A 18 11.63 -3.85 -22.59
C ILE A 18 12.09 -2.40 -22.40
N MET A 19 12.48 -2.01 -21.17
CA MET A 19 13.03 -0.68 -20.90
C MET A 19 14.31 -0.40 -21.71
N LEU A 20 15.23 -1.38 -21.77
CA LEU A 20 16.46 -1.27 -22.57
C LEU A 20 16.18 -1.18 -24.07
N ALA A 21 15.25 -2.00 -24.58
CA ALA A 21 14.81 -1.92 -25.96
C ALA A 21 14.25 -0.52 -26.28
N GLY A 22 13.38 0.01 -25.41
CA GLY A 22 12.87 1.38 -25.53
C GLY A 22 13.99 2.44 -25.51
N TRP A 23 15.00 2.25 -24.67
CA TRP A 23 16.16 3.15 -24.59
C TRP A 23 17.02 3.12 -25.86
N VAL A 24 17.26 1.94 -26.44
CA VAL A 24 18.06 1.75 -27.67
C VAL A 24 17.32 2.22 -28.91
N LEU A 25 16.02 1.93 -29.00
CA LEU A 25 15.16 2.31 -30.14
C LEU A 25 14.75 3.79 -30.11
N SER A 26 14.82 4.44 -28.95
CA SER A 26 14.40 5.84 -28.81
C SER A 26 15.28 6.76 -29.64
N LYS A 27 14.67 7.46 -30.60
CA LYS A 27 15.27 8.61 -31.28
C LYS A 27 15.28 9.80 -30.33
N ARG A 28 16.26 9.84 -29.42
CA ARG A 28 16.47 11.01 -28.56
C ARG A 28 16.90 12.20 -29.41
N ALA A 29 16.03 13.20 -29.48
CA ALA A 29 16.43 14.53 -29.91
C ALA A 29 17.40 15.13 -28.87
N ILE A 30 18.25 16.05 -29.31
CA ILE A 30 19.12 16.88 -28.47
C ILE A 30 18.34 17.34 -27.25
N SER A 31 18.99 17.30 -26.08
CA SER A 31 18.41 17.69 -24.80
C SER A 31 17.83 19.10 -24.88
N ASP A 32 16.51 19.19 -25.02
CA ASP A 32 15.78 20.45 -25.07
C ASP A 32 15.36 20.82 -23.64
N ARG A 33 15.66 22.06 -23.23
CA ARG A 33 15.31 22.58 -21.91
C ARG A 33 13.80 22.51 -21.68
N GLU A 34 13.02 22.78 -22.72
CA GLU A 34 11.56 22.84 -22.62
C GLU A 34 10.90 21.44 -22.54
N LYS A 35 11.63 20.37 -22.88
CA LYS A 35 11.17 18.99 -22.59
C LYS A 35 11.38 18.58 -21.14
N ASN A 36 12.32 19.24 -20.45
CA ASN A 36 12.66 18.94 -19.07
C ASN A 36 12.01 19.92 -18.08
N SER A 37 11.28 20.94 -18.56
CA SER A 37 10.57 21.90 -17.72
C SER A 37 9.19 21.36 -17.27
N PRO A 38 8.66 21.79 -16.12
CA PRO A 38 7.36 21.34 -15.61
C PRO A 38 6.22 21.67 -16.59
N PHE A 39 5.38 20.67 -16.81
CA PHE A 39 4.27 20.75 -17.75
C PHE A 39 3.17 21.65 -17.18
N GLU A 40 3.06 22.86 -17.75
CA GLU A 40 1.85 23.69 -17.93
C GLU A 40 2.24 25.17 -18.06
N CYS A 41 3.35 25.62 -17.46
CA CYS A 41 3.77 27.03 -17.54
C CYS A 41 5.29 27.29 -17.46
N GLY A 42 6.16 26.28 -17.29
CA GLY A 42 7.61 26.49 -17.17
C GLY A 42 8.05 27.30 -15.94
N PHE A 43 7.17 27.51 -14.97
CA PHE A 43 7.53 28.10 -13.69
C PHE A 43 8.23 27.06 -12.83
N ASP A 44 9.40 27.42 -12.33
CA ASP A 44 10.03 26.67 -11.25
C ASP A 44 9.10 26.68 -10.03
N PRO A 45 8.97 25.56 -9.29
CA PRO A 45 8.17 25.50 -8.09
C PRO A 45 8.63 26.59 -7.09
N ILE A 46 7.81 27.63 -6.93
CA ILE A 46 8.12 28.83 -6.13
C ILE A 46 8.16 28.52 -4.63
N LYS A 47 7.56 27.41 -4.19
CA LYS A 47 7.38 27.05 -2.78
C LYS A 47 8.36 25.94 -2.38
N SER A 48 8.78 25.96 -1.12
CA SER A 48 9.56 24.87 -0.53
C SER A 48 8.81 23.54 -0.62
N ALA A 49 9.51 22.43 -0.84
CA ALA A 49 8.95 21.08 -0.88
C ALA A 49 8.17 20.65 0.38
N ARG A 50 8.24 21.43 1.48
CA ARG A 50 7.49 21.20 2.72
C ARG A 50 6.16 21.94 2.70
N LEU A 51 5.29 21.57 1.77
CA LEU A 51 3.89 21.97 1.83
C LEU A 51 3.21 21.14 2.94
N PRO A 52 2.32 21.75 3.76
CA PRO A 52 1.52 20.97 4.68
C PRO A 52 0.69 19.98 3.87
N PHE A 53 0.98 18.70 4.06
CA PHE A 53 0.23 17.62 3.47
C PHE A 53 -1.03 17.36 4.29
N SER A 54 -2.06 16.78 3.69
CA SER A 54 -3.30 16.54 4.43
C SER A 54 -3.06 15.44 5.48
N LEU A 55 -3.38 15.76 6.75
CA LEU A 55 -3.29 14.83 7.87
C LEU A 55 -4.20 13.59 7.69
N ARG A 56 -5.17 13.66 6.77
CA ARG A 56 -6.06 12.55 6.47
C ARG A 56 -5.34 11.37 5.81
N PHE A 57 -4.39 11.63 4.89
CA PHE A 57 -3.57 10.55 4.32
C PHE A 57 -2.67 9.89 5.38
N PHE A 58 -2.20 10.67 6.34
CA PHE A 58 -1.43 10.15 7.47
C PHE A 58 -2.26 9.22 8.35
N LEU A 59 -3.46 9.66 8.72
CA LEU A 59 -4.38 8.88 9.54
C LEU A 59 -4.75 7.56 8.86
N LEU A 60 -5.06 7.59 7.55
CA LEU A 60 -5.36 6.38 6.79
C LEU A 60 -4.17 5.41 6.77
N ALA A 61 -2.94 5.90 6.63
CA ALA A 61 -1.75 5.06 6.68
C ALA A 61 -1.53 4.39 8.05
N ILE A 62 -1.81 5.11 9.15
CA ILE A 62 -1.74 4.54 10.50
C ILE A 62 -2.83 3.49 10.71
N ILE A 63 -4.06 3.80 10.34
CA ILE A 63 -5.20 2.88 10.47
C ILE A 63 -4.93 1.61 9.66
N PHE A 64 -4.44 1.73 8.42
CA PHE A 64 -4.05 0.60 7.59
C PHE A 64 -2.97 -0.27 8.25
N LEU A 65 -1.95 0.36 8.86
CA LEU A 65 -0.89 -0.36 9.56
C LEU A 65 -1.43 -1.16 10.75
N ILE A 66 -2.35 -0.57 11.53
CA ILE A 66 -2.97 -1.23 12.68
C ILE A 66 -3.80 -2.43 12.20
N PHE A 67 -4.66 -2.25 11.19
CA PHE A 67 -5.45 -3.34 10.62
C PHE A 67 -4.60 -4.48 10.05
N ASP A 68 -3.45 -4.20 9.44
CA ASP A 68 -2.54 -5.23 8.95
C ASP A 68 -1.96 -6.06 10.11
N VAL A 69 -1.58 -5.41 11.22
CA VAL A 69 -1.11 -6.10 12.44
C VAL A 69 -2.22 -6.97 13.05
N GLU A 70 -3.47 -6.50 13.05
CA GLU A 70 -4.61 -7.29 13.55
C GLU A 70 -4.86 -8.56 12.73
N ILE A 71 -4.73 -8.48 11.40
CA ILE A 71 -4.87 -9.64 10.51
C ILE A 71 -3.73 -10.64 10.76
N VAL A 72 -2.50 -10.16 10.96
CA VAL A 72 -1.35 -11.00 11.32
C VAL A 72 -1.62 -11.75 12.63
N LEU A 73 -2.28 -11.13 13.61
CA LEU A 73 -2.67 -11.79 14.88
C LEU A 73 -3.81 -12.80 14.71
N LEU A 74 -4.74 -12.59 13.78
CA LEU A 74 -5.82 -13.54 13.47
C LEU A 74 -5.33 -14.81 12.78
N PHE A 75 -4.28 -14.70 11.94
CA PHE A 75 -3.86 -15.79 11.07
C PHE A 75 -3.46 -17.09 11.83
N PRO A 76 -2.65 -17.05 12.90
CA PRO A 76 -2.30 -18.25 13.68
C PRO A 76 -3.51 -18.94 14.31
N VAL A 77 -4.51 -18.16 14.75
CA VAL A 77 -5.74 -18.71 15.33
C VAL A 77 -6.49 -19.52 14.29
N LEU A 78 -6.65 -18.99 13.07
CA LEU A 78 -7.30 -19.70 11.96
C LEU A 78 -6.56 -20.98 11.58
N VAL A 79 -5.23 -20.92 11.48
CA VAL A 79 -4.39 -22.10 11.19
C VAL A 79 -4.53 -23.16 12.28
N SER A 80 -4.52 -22.76 13.56
CA SER A 80 -4.70 -23.69 14.68
C SER A 80 -6.06 -24.38 14.66
N MET A 81 -7.13 -23.63 14.36
CA MET A 81 -8.49 -24.16 14.26
C MET A 81 -8.67 -25.12 13.08
N ALA A 82 -7.97 -24.88 11.97
CA ALA A 82 -7.97 -25.80 10.83
C ALA A 82 -7.28 -27.13 11.17
N SER A 83 -6.26 -27.13 12.04
CA SER A 83 -5.56 -28.35 12.47
C SER A 83 -6.26 -29.12 13.59
N SER A 84 -6.86 -28.40 14.55
CA SER A 84 -7.57 -28.98 15.68
C SER A 84 -8.68 -28.05 16.15
N PHE A 85 -9.90 -28.57 16.26
CA PHE A 85 -11.02 -27.78 16.74
C PHE A 85 -10.97 -27.66 18.27
N SER A 86 -10.81 -26.44 18.78
CA SER A 86 -10.93 -26.13 20.21
C SER A 86 -11.97 -25.04 20.43
N LEU A 87 -12.93 -25.33 21.32
CA LEU A 87 -14.04 -24.42 21.62
C LEU A 87 -13.55 -23.16 22.34
N SER A 88 -12.48 -23.26 23.14
CA SER A 88 -11.83 -22.12 23.79
C SER A 88 -11.19 -21.16 22.79
N ALA A 89 -10.47 -21.66 21.78
CA ALA A 89 -9.89 -20.81 20.73
C ALA A 89 -10.97 -20.15 19.87
N LEU A 90 -12.07 -20.86 19.58
CA LEU A 90 -13.22 -20.28 18.87
C LEU A 90 -13.82 -19.11 19.65
N VAL A 91 -14.08 -19.28 20.94
CA VAL A 91 -14.63 -18.21 21.79
C VAL A 91 -13.65 -17.04 21.90
N GLY A 92 -12.35 -17.31 22.07
CA GLY A 92 -11.32 -16.28 22.07
C GLY A 92 -11.25 -15.48 20.75
N ALA A 93 -11.28 -16.17 19.61
CA ALA A 93 -11.31 -15.56 18.28
C ALA A 93 -12.56 -14.70 18.08
N PHE A 94 -13.71 -15.17 18.57
CA PHE A 94 -14.97 -14.43 18.48
C PHE A 94 -14.94 -13.15 19.31
N ILE A 95 -14.47 -13.22 20.57
CA ILE A 95 -14.30 -12.03 21.42
C ILE A 95 -13.33 -11.05 20.78
N PHE A 96 -12.22 -11.53 20.24
CA PHE A 96 -11.23 -10.69 19.54
C PHE A 96 -11.87 -9.98 18.35
N LEU A 97 -12.61 -10.67 17.48
CA LEU A 97 -13.33 -10.06 16.36
C LEU A 97 -14.34 -9.00 16.80
N VAL A 98 -15.09 -9.24 17.88
CA VAL A 98 -16.03 -8.26 18.42
C VAL A 98 -15.31 -6.97 18.83
N ILE A 99 -14.15 -7.09 19.49
CA ILE A 99 -13.33 -5.93 19.88
C ILE A 99 -12.88 -5.16 18.63
N LEU A 100 -12.40 -5.84 17.59
CA LEU A 100 -11.99 -5.19 16.33
C LEU A 100 -13.15 -4.42 15.67
N VAL A 101 -14.33 -5.04 15.59
CA VAL A 101 -15.51 -4.41 15.00
C VAL A 101 -15.93 -3.16 15.79
N ILE A 102 -15.88 -3.22 17.12
CA ILE A 102 -16.19 -2.05 17.96
C ILE A 102 -15.15 -0.94 17.75
N GLY A 103 -13.86 -1.28 17.65
CA GLY A 103 -12.79 -0.33 17.35
C GLY A 103 -13.01 0.38 16.01
N LEU A 104 -13.36 -0.38 14.96
CA LEU A 104 -13.68 0.16 13.65
C LEU A 104 -14.89 1.10 13.69
N PHE A 105 -15.96 0.73 14.41
CA PHE A 105 -17.13 1.62 14.57
C PHE A 105 -16.78 2.92 15.29
N HIS A 106 -15.89 2.87 16.29
CA HIS A 106 -15.40 4.05 16.98
C HIS A 106 -14.61 4.97 16.03
N GLU A 107 -13.67 4.40 15.25
CA GLU A 107 -12.90 5.15 14.26
C GLU A 107 -13.76 5.78 13.16
N TRP A 108 -14.82 5.08 12.74
CA TRP A 108 -15.78 5.61 11.79
C TRP A 108 -16.57 6.78 12.38
N ASN A 109 -17.05 6.67 13.63
CA ASN A 109 -17.78 7.76 14.27
C ASN A 109 -16.92 9.03 14.46
N GLU A 110 -15.60 8.88 14.60
CA GLU A 110 -14.65 10.00 14.63
C GLU A 110 -14.38 10.64 13.25
N GLY A 111 -14.97 10.11 12.17
CA GLY A 111 -14.81 10.63 10.81
C GLY A 111 -13.40 10.42 10.24
N SER A 112 -12.59 9.55 10.85
CA SER A 112 -11.22 9.26 10.40
C SER A 112 -11.18 8.55 9.04
N LEU A 113 -12.26 7.82 8.73
CA LEU A 113 -12.47 7.09 7.48
C LEU A 113 -13.25 7.88 6.43
N ASP A 114 -13.79 9.04 6.79
CA ASP A 114 -14.56 9.87 5.86
C ASP A 114 -13.62 10.52 4.86
N TRP A 115 -13.73 10.08 3.60
CA TRP A 115 -13.08 10.76 2.50
C TRP A 115 -13.92 11.97 2.11
N ALA A 116 -13.32 13.15 2.14
CA ALA A 116 -14.03 14.36 1.76
C ALA A 116 -14.11 14.50 0.24
N GLN A 117 -15.29 14.98 -0.13
CA GLN A 117 -15.52 15.87 -1.26
C GLN A 117 -14.64 17.12 -1.20
#